data_AF-A0A453J6R6-F1
#
_entry.id   AF-A0A453J6R6-F1
#
_cell.length_a   1.000
_cell.length_b   1.000
_cell.length_c   1.000
_cell.angle_alpha   90.00
_cell.angle_beta   90.00
_cell.angle_gamma   90.00
#
_symmetry.space_group_name_H-M   'P 1'
#
loop_
_entity.id
_entity.type
_entity.pdbx_description
1 polymer ?
#
loop_
_entity_poly.entity_id
_entity_poly.type
_entity_poly.pdbx_seq_one_letter_code
_entity_poly.pdbx_strand_id
1 'polypeptide(L)'
;MILGFILEEGVLTAFVSFITMQFQLCSVFFTFSLGTRTHYFGRTILHGGAKYRATGRGFVVRHIKFAENYRLYSRSHFVKGLEVALLLVIFLAYGFNNSGAIGYILLSISSWFMALSWLFAPYVFNPSGFEWQKVVEDFRDWTNWLFYRGGIGVKGEESWEAWWDEEL
;
A
#
# COMPACT_ATOMS: atom_id res chain seq x y z
N MET A 1 19.57 -4.82 10.60
CA MET A 1 20.09 -4.10 9.42
C MET A 1 21.17 -3.09 9.82
N ILE A 2 20.87 -2.08 10.64
CA ILE A 2 21.88 -1.09 11.10
C ILE A 2 23.02 -1.76 11.90
N LEU A 3 22.71 -2.70 12.79
CA LEU A 3 23.72 -3.42 13.58
C LEU A 3 24.74 -4.16 12.71
N GLY A 4 24.29 -4.77 11.60
CA GLY A 4 25.17 -5.46 10.64
C GLY A 4 26.11 -4.49 9.94
N PHE A 5 25.57 -3.38 9.43
CA PHE A 5 26.38 -2.32 8.81
C PHE A 5 27.40 -1.70 9.77
N ILE A 6 27.03 -1.52 11.05
CA ILE A 6 27.96 -1.00 12.07
C ILE A 6 29.15 -1.96 12.25
N LEU A 7 28.88 -3.28 12.27
CA LEU A 7 29.90 -4.30 12.45
C LEU A 7 30.79 -4.46 11.21
N GLU A 8 30.23 -4.32 10.02
CA GLU A 8 30.92 -4.57 8.74
C GLU A 8 31.65 -3.34 8.19
N GLU A 9 31.06 -2.15 8.27
CA GLU A 9 31.54 -0.94 7.58
C GLU A 9 31.87 0.23 8.53
N GLY A 10 31.66 0.04 9.84
CA GLY A 10 31.87 1.04 10.88
C GLY A 10 30.69 2.01 11.07
N VAL A 11 30.73 2.74 12.19
CA VAL A 11 29.59 3.55 12.68
C VAL A 11 29.20 4.68 11.71
N LEU A 12 30.19 5.42 11.18
CA LEU A 12 29.93 6.57 10.31
C LEU A 12 29.28 6.15 8.99
N THR A 13 29.84 5.13 8.34
CA THR A 13 29.32 4.57 7.08
C THR A 13 27.91 4.02 7.29
N ALA A 14 27.69 3.27 8.38
CA ALA A 14 26.38 2.76 8.72
C ALA A 14 25.32 3.86 8.92
N PHE A 15 25.71 5.00 9.53
CA PHE A 15 24.82 6.15 9.70
C PHE A 15 24.45 6.80 8.36
N VAL A 16 25.44 7.05 7.49
CA VAL A 16 25.22 7.62 6.15
C VAL A 16 24.35 6.69 5.30
N SER A 17 24.64 5.38 5.32
CA SER A 17 23.85 4.36 4.63
C SER A 17 22.42 4.32 5.16
N PHE A 18 22.21 4.37 6.47
CA PHE A 18 20.87 4.41 7.06
C PHE A 18 20.06 5.62 6.57
N ILE A 19 20.65 6.82 6.61
CA ILE A 19 19.99 8.05 6.14
C ILE A 19 19.67 7.95 4.64
N THR A 20 20.59 7.42 3.84
CA THR A 20 20.38 7.18 2.40
C THR A 20 19.20 6.23 2.17
N MET A 21 19.09 5.15 2.95
CA MET A 21 17.95 4.22 2.87
C MET A 21 16.62 4.86 3.28
N GLN A 22 16.64 5.81 4.22
CA GLN A 22 15.43 6.57 4.58
C GLN A 22 14.97 7.47 3.42
N PHE A 23 15.89 8.13 2.72
CA PHE A 23 15.56 8.90 1.51
C PHE A 23 15.03 8.02 0.37
N GLN A 24 15.45 6.76 0.30
CA GLN A 24 14.88 5.74 -0.60
C GLN A 24 13.53 5.18 -0.12
N LEU A 25 12.94 5.76 0.93
CA LEU A 25 11.64 5.38 1.49
C LEU A 25 11.60 3.94 2.02
N CYS A 26 12.73 3.40 2.51
CA CYS A 26 12.82 2.03 3.03
C CYS A 26 11.78 1.75 4.13
N SER A 27 11.50 2.72 5.02
CA SER A 27 10.49 2.58 6.07
C SER A 27 9.08 2.41 5.50
N VAL A 28 8.72 3.16 4.45
CA VAL A 28 7.42 3.03 3.76
C VAL A 28 7.30 1.67 3.10
N PHE A 29 8.35 1.24 2.39
CA PHE A 29 8.40 -0.08 1.75
C PHE A 29 8.28 -1.20 2.79
N PHE A 30 8.98 -1.09 3.91
CA PHE A 30 8.94 -2.09 4.97
C PHE A 30 7.55 -2.21 5.58
N THR A 31 6.90 -1.10 5.93
CA THR A 31 5.55 -1.09 6.49
C THR A 31 4.52 -1.68 5.52
N PHE A 32 4.65 -1.40 4.23
CA PHE A 32 3.81 -2.00 3.19
C PHE A 32 4.07 -3.51 3.03
N SER A 33 5.33 -3.92 2.94
CA SER A 33 5.73 -5.33 2.80
C SER A 33 5.27 -6.17 3.99
N LEU A 34 5.39 -5.63 5.21
CA LEU A 34 4.89 -6.28 6.43
C LEU A 34 3.37 -6.42 6.39
N GLY A 35 2.65 -5.38 5.97
CA GLY A 35 1.18 -5.41 5.79
C GLY A 35 0.74 -6.55 4.87
N THR A 36 1.42 -6.72 3.74
CA THR A 36 1.19 -7.81 2.79
C THR A 36 1.35 -9.18 3.47
N ARG A 37 2.50 -9.40 4.13
CA ARG A 37 2.79 -10.67 4.82
C ARG A 37 1.76 -10.96 5.90
N THR A 38 1.48 -10.01 6.78
CA THR A 38 0.53 -10.18 7.88
C THR A 38 -0.88 -10.46 7.37
N HIS A 39 -1.35 -9.75 6.34
CA HIS A 39 -2.68 -9.99 5.77
C HIS A 39 -2.83 -11.41 5.23
N TYR A 40 -1.93 -11.84 4.35
CA TYR A 40 -2.04 -13.15 3.70
C TYR A 40 -1.69 -14.31 4.64
N PHE A 41 -0.76 -14.11 5.57
CA PHE A 41 -0.48 -15.08 6.62
C PHE A 41 -1.72 -15.29 7.51
N GLY A 42 -2.35 -14.20 7.97
CA GLY A 42 -3.58 -14.27 8.76
C GLY A 42 -4.74 -14.91 8.01
N ARG A 43 -4.94 -14.56 6.73
CA ARG A 43 -5.97 -15.18 5.88
C ARG A 43 -5.75 -16.69 5.75
N THR A 44 -4.51 -17.12 5.52
CA THR A 44 -4.16 -18.54 5.38
C THR A 44 -4.46 -19.33 6.66
N ILE A 45 -4.18 -18.76 7.83
CA ILE A 45 -4.45 -19.43 9.11
C ILE A 45 -5.96 -19.49 9.41
N LEU A 46 -6.69 -18.40 9.18
CA LEU A 46 -8.10 -18.28 9.61
C LEU A 46 -9.09 -18.89 8.62
N HIS A 47 -8.87 -18.68 7.32
CA HIS A 47 -9.82 -19.04 6.27
C HIS A 47 -9.22 -20.00 5.23
N GLY A 48 -7.91 -20.22 5.23
CA GLY A 48 -7.23 -20.99 4.18
C GLY A 48 -7.20 -20.26 2.83
N GLY A 49 -7.22 -21.01 1.73
CA GLY A 49 -7.32 -20.45 0.37
C GLY A 49 -6.02 -19.88 -0.18
N ALA A 50 -4.87 -20.53 0.09
CA ALA A 50 -3.60 -20.12 -0.48
C ALA A 50 -3.66 -20.16 -2.01
N LYS A 51 -3.46 -19.00 -2.64
CA LYS A 51 -3.41 -18.85 -4.11
C LYS A 51 -1.97 -18.60 -4.52
N TYR A 52 -1.45 -19.44 -5.42
CA TYR A 52 -0.16 -19.16 -6.04
C TYR A 52 -0.30 -17.94 -6.96
N ARG A 53 0.52 -16.93 -6.73
CA ARG A 53 0.72 -15.82 -7.66
C ARG A 53 2.12 -15.97 -8.25
N ALA A 54 2.17 -16.20 -9.56
CA ALA A 54 3.44 -16.34 -10.26
C ALA A 54 4.24 -15.04 -10.16
N THR A 55 5.43 -15.12 -9.57
CA THR A 55 6.44 -14.06 -9.67
C THR A 55 7.07 -14.19 -11.05
N GLY A 56 6.56 -13.43 -12.02
CA GLY A 56 7.02 -13.51 -13.40
C GLY A 56 8.54 -13.36 -13.52
N ARG A 57 9.18 -14.11 -14.43
CA ARG A 57 10.57 -13.89 -14.84
C ARG A 57 10.58 -12.83 -15.95
N GLY A 58 10.72 -11.57 -15.56
CA GLY A 58 10.76 -10.44 -16.49
C GLY A 58 11.53 -9.25 -15.91
N PHE A 59 11.69 -8.19 -16.69
CA PHE A 59 12.25 -6.94 -16.19
C PHE A 59 11.34 -6.36 -15.09
N VAL A 60 11.92 -6.16 -13.89
CA VAL A 60 11.22 -5.68 -12.69
C VAL A 60 10.66 -4.25 -12.87
N VAL A 61 11.16 -3.51 -13.87
CA VAL A 61 10.79 -2.11 -14.14
C VAL A 61 9.57 -2.02 -15.08
N ARG A 62 8.49 -2.73 -14.75
CA ARG A 62 7.23 -2.62 -15.51
C ARG A 62 6.24 -1.74 -14.74
N HIS A 63 5.70 -0.75 -15.44
CA HIS A 63 4.60 0.06 -14.96
C HIS A 63 3.33 -0.79 -14.79
N ILE A 64 2.70 -0.70 -13.62
CA ILE A 64 1.44 -1.38 -13.30
C ILE A 64 0.31 -0.36 -13.34
N LYS A 65 -0.78 -0.67 -14.05
CA LYS A 65 -1.93 0.24 -14.18
C LYS A 65 -2.62 0.45 -12.83
N PHE A 66 -3.24 1.61 -12.61
CA PHE A 66 -3.99 1.90 -11.37
C PHE A 66 -5.09 0.88 -11.05
N ALA A 67 -5.87 0.41 -12.04
CA ALA A 67 -6.87 -0.62 -11.83
C ALA A 67 -6.27 -1.95 -11.35
N GLU A 68 -5.13 -2.36 -11.90
CA GLU A 68 -4.44 -3.56 -11.48
C GLU A 68 -3.87 -3.42 -10.06
N ASN A 69 -3.23 -2.29 -9.76
CA ASN A 69 -2.75 -1.98 -8.41
C ASN A 69 -3.89 -2.00 -7.37
N TYR A 70 -5.03 -1.39 -7.70
CA TYR A 70 -6.21 -1.41 -6.84
C TYR A 70 -6.68 -2.83 -6.57
N ARG A 71 -6.87 -3.65 -7.61
CA ARG A 71 -7.30 -5.05 -7.45
C ARG A 71 -6.36 -5.88 -6.60
N LEU A 72 -5.05 -5.70 -6.75
CA LEU A 72 -4.03 -6.46 -6.02
C LEU A 72 -3.98 -6.12 -4.53
N TYR A 73 -4.15 -4.83 -4.19
CA TYR A 73 -3.92 -4.33 -2.84
C TYR A 73 -5.17 -3.83 -2.11
N SER A 74 -6.35 -3.91 -2.72
CA SER A 74 -7.58 -3.37 -2.14
C SER A 74 -7.90 -3.97 -0.76
N ARG A 75 -8.02 -5.30 -0.67
CA ARG A 75 -8.35 -6.02 0.58
C ARG A 75 -7.22 -6.03 1.61
N SER A 76 -5.98 -6.01 1.14
CA SER A 76 -4.81 -6.12 2.00
C SER A 76 -4.40 -4.79 2.63
N HIS A 77 -4.49 -3.70 1.86
CA HIS A 77 -3.97 -2.39 2.25
C HIS A 77 -5.00 -1.28 2.07
N PHE A 78 -5.60 -1.11 0.89
CA PHE A 78 -6.36 0.11 0.57
C PHE A 78 -7.57 0.31 1.50
N VAL A 79 -8.44 -0.70 1.64
CA VAL A 79 -9.62 -0.63 2.50
C VAL A 79 -9.22 -0.42 3.95
N LYS A 80 -8.26 -1.22 4.45
CA LYS A 80 -7.78 -1.10 5.84
C LYS A 80 -7.11 0.23 6.12
N GLY A 81 -6.34 0.74 5.17
CA GLY A 81 -5.66 2.03 5.26
C GLY A 81 -6.64 3.19 5.29
N LEU A 82 -7.69 3.14 4.46
CA LEU A 82 -8.80 4.10 4.49
C LEU A 82 -9.59 4.04 5.80
N GLU A 83 -9.91 2.85 6.29
CA GLU A 83 -10.59 2.66 7.59
C GLU A 83 -9.78 3.28 8.73
N VAL A 84 -8.48 2.98 8.81
CA VAL A 84 -7.59 3.56 9.82
C VAL A 84 -7.51 5.08 9.67
N ALA A 85 -7.33 5.60 8.46
CA ALA A 85 -7.28 7.05 8.23
C ALA A 85 -8.59 7.73 8.67
N LEU A 86 -9.74 7.15 8.36
CA LEU A 86 -11.05 7.66 8.78
C LEU A 86 -11.20 7.65 10.30
N LEU A 87 -10.79 6.57 10.97
CA LEU A 87 -10.78 6.52 12.44
C LEU A 87 -9.86 7.57 13.06
N LEU A 88 -8.72 7.88 12.44
CA LEU A 88 -7.81 8.93 12.90
C LEU A 88 -8.38 10.34 12.71
N VAL A 89 -9.18 10.55 11.65
CA VAL A 89 -9.93 11.81 11.44
C VAL A 89 -11.03 11.95 12.49
N ILE A 90 -11.77 10.88 12.80
CA ILE A 90 -12.75 10.88 13.89
C ILE A 90 -12.06 11.14 15.23
N PHE A 91 -10.92 10.49 15.49
CA PHE A 91 -10.14 10.70 16.69
C PHE A 91 -9.64 12.16 16.80
N LEU A 92 -9.29 12.79 15.69
CA LEU A 92 -8.96 14.22 15.66
C LEU A 92 -10.18 15.07 16.02
N ALA A 93 -11.33 14.80 15.42
CA ALA A 93 -12.55 15.60 15.62
C ALA A 93 -13.07 15.54 17.06
N TYR A 94 -13.03 14.37 17.71
CA TYR A 94 -13.61 14.17 19.03
C TYR A 94 -12.58 14.08 20.18
N GLY A 95 -11.33 13.70 19.89
CA GLY A 95 -10.28 13.49 20.90
C GLY A 95 -9.46 14.73 21.24
N PHE A 96 -9.57 15.80 20.44
CA PHE A 96 -8.74 17.01 20.60
C PHE A 96 -8.90 17.70 21.96
N ASN A 97 -10.12 17.68 22.53
CA ASN A 97 -10.44 18.41 23.76
C ASN A 97 -9.80 17.83 25.03
N ASN A 98 -9.46 16.54 25.06
CA ASN A 98 -9.01 15.87 26.28
C ASN A 98 -7.48 15.89 26.47
N SER A 99 -6.71 15.80 25.38
CA SER A 99 -5.25 15.60 25.45
C SER A 99 -4.43 16.72 24.79
N GLY A 100 -5.12 17.72 24.21
CA GLY A 100 -4.50 18.77 23.41
C GLY A 100 -3.83 18.25 22.14
N ALA A 101 -3.29 19.17 21.33
CA ALA A 101 -2.68 18.85 20.04
C ALA A 101 -1.48 17.89 20.15
N ILE A 102 -0.64 18.06 21.18
CA ILE A 102 0.58 17.26 21.37
C ILE A 102 0.22 15.79 21.68
N GLY A 103 -0.77 15.56 22.55
CA GLY A 103 -1.22 14.22 22.89
C GLY A 103 -1.79 13.47 21.68
N TYR A 104 -2.59 14.15 20.85
CA TYR A 104 -3.09 13.58 19.60
C TYR A 104 -1.95 13.16 18.67
N ILE A 105 -0.98 14.04 18.43
CA ILE A 105 0.13 13.78 17.50
C ILE A 105 0.94 12.56 17.95
N LEU A 106 1.34 12.52 19.23
CA LEU A 106 2.16 11.43 19.77
C LEU A 106 1.46 10.07 19.67
N LEU A 107 0.13 10.04 19.85
CA LEU A 107 -0.66 8.81 19.77
C LEU A 107 -0.98 8.38 18.33
N SER A 108 -1.09 9.32 17.40
CA SER A 108 -1.60 9.03 16.04
C SER A 108 -0.52 8.98 14.95
N ILE A 109 0.68 9.53 15.18
CA ILE A 109 1.70 9.68 14.12
C ILE A 109 2.12 8.34 13.49
N SER A 110 2.25 7.28 14.30
CA SER A 110 2.60 5.94 13.81
C SER A 110 1.47 5.33 12.97
N SER A 111 0.22 5.51 13.40
CA SER A 111 -0.96 5.06 12.66
C SER A 111 -1.15 5.83 11.35
N TRP A 112 -0.90 7.14 11.36
CA TRP A 112 -0.88 7.97 10.14
C TRP A 112 0.20 7.50 9.18
N PHE A 113 1.42 7.30 9.67
CA PHE A 113 2.52 6.78 8.86
C PHE A 113 2.17 5.43 8.23
N MET A 114 1.57 4.53 9.00
CA MET A 114 1.11 3.23 8.50
C MET A 114 0.01 3.36 7.43
N ALA A 115 -1.03 4.15 7.70
CA ALA A 115 -2.14 4.36 6.77
C ALA A 115 -1.67 4.97 5.45
N LEU A 116 -0.83 6.02 5.51
CA LEU A 116 -0.25 6.64 4.32
C LEU A 116 0.65 5.67 3.56
N SER A 117 1.46 4.89 4.27
CA SER A 117 2.30 3.86 3.63
C SER A 117 1.45 2.82 2.89
N TRP A 118 0.34 2.37 3.47
CA TRP A 118 -0.56 1.40 2.84
C TRP A 118 -1.29 1.95 1.62
N LEU A 119 -1.69 3.22 1.67
CA LEU A 119 -2.43 3.86 0.57
C LEU A 119 -1.51 4.23 -0.61
N PHE A 120 -0.31 4.73 -0.34
CA PHE A 120 0.51 5.38 -1.37
C PHE A 120 1.71 4.55 -1.84
N ALA A 121 2.20 3.58 -1.06
CA ALA A 121 3.38 2.80 -1.45
C ALA A 121 3.28 2.12 -2.84
N PRO A 122 2.15 1.49 -3.23
CA PRO A 122 2.03 0.90 -4.57
C PRO A 122 2.25 1.89 -5.70
N TYR A 123 1.87 3.15 -5.50
CA TYR A 123 1.99 4.22 -6.50
C TYR A 123 3.40 4.83 -6.49
N VAL A 124 3.97 5.06 -5.30
CA VAL A 124 5.31 5.64 -5.13
C VAL A 124 6.39 4.72 -5.70
N PHE A 125 6.26 3.41 -5.50
CA PHE A 125 7.20 2.42 -6.00
C PHE A 125 6.86 1.90 -7.41
N ASN A 126 5.85 2.47 -8.07
CA ASN A 126 5.50 2.12 -9.44
C ASN A 126 6.41 2.85 -10.44
N PRO A 127 7.17 2.14 -11.30
CA PRO A 127 7.91 2.78 -12.39
C PRO A 127 6.98 3.63 -13.25
N SER A 128 7.37 4.88 -13.55
CA SER A 128 6.55 5.85 -14.32
C SER A 128 5.21 6.23 -13.66
N GLY A 129 5.01 5.90 -12.37
CA GLY A 129 3.79 6.22 -11.62
C GLY A 129 3.51 7.72 -11.45
N PHE A 130 4.52 8.57 -11.70
CA PHE A 130 4.42 10.04 -11.65
C PHE A 130 4.57 10.70 -13.02
N GLU A 131 4.69 9.93 -14.10
CA GLU A 131 4.71 10.49 -15.45
C GLU A 131 3.30 10.96 -15.81
N TRP A 132 3.13 12.27 -16.04
CA TRP A 132 1.80 12.88 -16.21
C TRP A 132 0.94 12.19 -17.26
N GLN A 133 1.51 11.88 -18.43
CA GLN A 133 0.77 11.21 -19.50
C GLN A 133 0.26 9.84 -19.07
N LYS A 134 1.12 9.06 -18.38
CA LYS A 134 0.75 7.75 -17.84
C LYS A 134 -0.31 7.84 -16.76
N VAL A 135 -0.19 8.81 -15.86
CA VAL A 135 -1.18 9.04 -14.79
C VAL A 135 -2.56 9.33 -15.37
N VAL A 136 -2.65 10.17 -16.40
CA VAL A 136 -3.93 10.48 -17.05
C VAL A 136 -4.50 9.27 -17.78
N GLU A 137 -3.66 8.51 -18.51
CA GLU A 137 -4.06 7.26 -19.16
C GLU A 137 -4.61 6.25 -18.15
N ASP A 138 -3.87 6.00 -17.08
CA ASP A 138 -4.22 5.06 -16.02
C ASP A 138 -5.47 5.47 -15.26
N PHE A 139 -5.63 6.76 -14.98
CA PHE A 139 -6.82 7.28 -14.30
C PHE A 139 -8.07 7.11 -15.17
N ARG A 140 -7.96 7.35 -16.48
CA ARG A 140 -9.05 7.09 -17.43
C ARG A 140 -9.39 5.60 -17.49
N ASP A 141 -8.38 4.75 -17.62
CA ASP A 141 -8.56 3.29 -17.64
C ASP A 141 -9.20 2.78 -16.35
N TRP A 142 -8.77 3.30 -15.19
CA TRP A 142 -9.35 2.97 -13.89
C TRP A 142 -10.81 3.42 -13.77
N THR A 143 -11.11 4.64 -14.21
CA THR A 143 -12.48 5.18 -14.20
C THR A 143 -13.39 4.35 -15.10
N ASN A 144 -12.93 3.99 -16.29
CA ASN A 144 -13.68 3.12 -17.20
C ASN A 144 -13.93 1.75 -16.59
N TRP A 145 -12.92 1.12 -15.97
CA TRP A 145 -13.06 -0.15 -15.25
C TRP A 145 -14.05 -0.07 -14.08
N LEU A 146 -14.02 1.04 -13.33
CA LEU A 146 -14.90 1.27 -12.17
C LEU A 146 -16.37 1.40 -12.58
N PHE A 147 -16.65 2.09 -13.68
CA PHE A 147 -18.01 2.38 -14.14
C PHE A 147 -18.47 1.46 -15.28
N TYR A 148 -17.69 0.46 -15.66
CA TYR A 148 -18.08 -0.52 -16.65
C TYR A 148 -19.26 -1.33 -16.12
N ARG A 149 -20.46 -1.04 -16.65
CA ARG A 149 -21.67 -1.82 -16.37
C ARG A 149 -21.47 -3.20 -16.95
N GLY A 150 -21.41 -4.20 -16.08
CA GLY A 150 -21.03 -5.56 -16.43
C GLY A 150 -22.02 -6.28 -17.37
N GLY A 151 -21.79 -7.59 -17.50
CA GLY A 151 -22.58 -8.53 -18.28
C GLY A 151 -22.27 -9.95 -17.83
N ILE A 152 -23.05 -10.93 -18.29
CA ILE A 152 -22.84 -12.34 -17.92
C ILE A 152 -21.47 -12.80 -18.46
N GLY A 153 -20.57 -13.21 -17.57
CA GLY A 153 -19.25 -13.74 -17.91
C GLY A 153 -18.14 -12.69 -18.07
N VAL A 154 -18.37 -11.44 -17.68
CA VAL A 154 -17.31 -10.41 -17.63
C VAL A 154 -16.28 -10.76 -16.56
N LYS A 155 -14.99 -10.59 -16.88
CA LYS A 155 -13.90 -10.88 -15.94
C LYS A 155 -13.67 -9.69 -15.00
N GLY A 156 -13.16 -9.95 -13.80
CA GLY A 156 -12.75 -8.89 -12.88
C GLY A 156 -11.65 -7.94 -13.43
N GLU A 157 -10.97 -8.35 -14.49
CA GLU A 157 -10.02 -7.48 -15.19
C GLU A 157 -10.69 -6.29 -15.92
N GLU A 158 -11.96 -6.43 -16.28
CA GLU A 158 -12.71 -5.53 -17.16
C GLU A 158 -13.75 -4.70 -16.41
N SER A 159 -14.32 -5.24 -15.33
CA SER A 159 -15.32 -4.54 -14.50
C SER A 159 -14.99 -4.63 -13.02
N TRP A 160 -15.21 -3.52 -12.31
CA TRP A 160 -15.15 -3.50 -10.85
C TRP A 160 -16.19 -4.40 -10.19
N GLU A 161 -17.40 -4.46 -10.74
CA GLU A 161 -18.50 -5.29 -10.21
C GLU A 161 -18.11 -6.78 -10.26
N ALA A 162 -17.66 -7.25 -11.43
CA ALA A 162 -17.19 -8.63 -11.58
C ALA A 162 -16.00 -8.95 -10.67
N TRP A 163 -15.06 -8.01 -10.51
CA TRP A 163 -13.92 -8.20 -9.60
C TRP A 163 -14.35 -8.26 -8.14
N TRP A 164 -15.33 -7.46 -7.74
CA TRP A 164 -15.86 -7.44 -6.39
C TRP A 164 -16.53 -8.77 -6.04
N ASP A 165 -17.32 -9.31 -6.97
CA ASP A 165 -17.97 -10.61 -6.81
C ASP A 165 -16.96 -11.78 -6.77
N GLU A 166 -15.85 -11.69 -7.49
CA GLU A 166 -14.75 -12.67 -7.39
C GLU A 166 -14.01 -12.64 -6.02
N GLU A 167 -14.10 -11.54 -5.27
CA GLU A 167 -13.43 -11.36 -3.97
C GLU A 167 -14.36 -11.51 -2.73
N LEU A 168 -15.65 -11.80 -2.96
CA LEU A 168 -16.59 -12.26 -1.94
C LEU A 168 -16.31 -13.72 -1.56
#